data_AF-A0A4V1M6D8-F1
#
_entry.id   AF-A0A4V1M6D8-F1
#
_cell.length_a   1.000
_cell.length_b   1.000
_cell.length_c   1.000
_cell.angle_alpha   90.00
_cell.angle_beta   90.00
_cell.angle_gamma   90.00
#
_symmetry.space_group_name_H-M   'P 1'
#
loop_
_entity.id
_entity.type
_entity.pdbx_description
1 polymer ?
#
loop_
_entity_poly.entity_id
_entity_poly.type
_entity_poly.pdbx_seq_one_letter_code
_entity_poly.pdbx_strand_id
1 'polypeptide(L)'
;MRNERIICGLIFLCCLPLEALCAYLAFETIGEIVSLLYFIAAALNLPLAVLAWKKPLIGAIACIVLAAAIVPYQLVLAKRLVDVQAEATRIVAFAYSTKGDTGSFPSDLRSYSFANPSVARFFQKYTRFRNSDGFQLVYRIGTVSTSHWYSTEGGWGYAPD
;
A
#
# COMPACT_ATOMS: atom_id res chain seq x y z
N MET A 1 -5.71 -32.60 22.77
CA MET A 1 -4.69 -31.79 23.45
C MET A 1 -3.40 -31.57 22.64
N ARG A 2 -2.58 -32.58 22.29
CA ARG A 2 -1.31 -32.34 21.56
C ARG A 2 -1.53 -31.77 20.14
N ASN A 3 -2.48 -32.32 19.39
CA ASN A 3 -2.76 -31.88 18.01
C ASN A 3 -3.33 -30.46 17.96
N GLU A 4 -4.18 -30.08 18.93
CA GLU A 4 -4.77 -28.72 19.00
C GLU A 4 -3.70 -27.65 19.22
N ARG A 5 -2.69 -27.94 20.04
CA ARG A 5 -1.56 -27.01 20.26
C ARG A 5 -0.68 -26.87 19.02
N ILE A 6 -0.47 -27.96 18.28
CA ILE A 6 0.27 -27.92 17.01
C ILE A 6 -0.48 -27.08 15.98
N ILE A 7 -1.78 -27.33 15.78
CA ILE A 7 -2.62 -26.57 14.86
C ILE A 7 -2.63 -25.08 15.23
N CYS A 8 -2.83 -24.77 16.52
CA CYS A 8 -2.77 -23.40 17.00
C CYS A 8 -1.41 -22.76 16.72
N GLY A 9 -0.30 -23.46 16.99
CA GLY A 9 1.05 -22.97 16.69
C GLY A 9 1.25 -22.65 15.21
N LEU A 10 0.73 -23.50 14.31
CA LEU A 10 0.77 -23.25 12.87
C LEU A 10 -0.04 -22.02 12.46
N ILE A 11 -1.22 -21.80 13.07
CA ILE A 11 -2.04 -20.60 12.82
C ILE A 11 -1.25 -19.34 13.18
N PHE A 12 -0.65 -19.28 14.37
CA PHE A 12 0.17 -18.13 14.77
C PHE A 12 1.38 -17.94 13.85
N LEU A 13 2.03 -19.04 13.44
CA LEU A 13 3.18 -19.00 12.53
C LEU A 13 2.80 -18.44 11.16
N CYS A 14 1.57 -18.64 10.69
CA CYS A 14 1.09 -18.10 9.42
C CYS A 14 0.52 -16.68 9.54
N CYS A 15 -0.33 -16.43 10.54
CA CYS A 15 -1.04 -15.15 10.68
C CYS A 15 -0.11 -14.02 11.09
N LEU A 16 0.80 -14.25 12.05
CA LEU A 16 1.61 -13.18 12.62
C LEU A 16 2.56 -12.52 11.60
N PRO A 17 3.29 -13.27 10.76
CA PRO A 17 4.08 -12.65 9.68
C PRO A 17 3.23 -11.91 8.65
N LEU A 18 2.05 -12.44 8.32
CA LEU A 18 1.13 -11.79 7.38
C LEU A 18 0.58 -10.47 7.93
N GLU A 19 0.19 -10.44 9.19
CA GLU A 19 -0.27 -9.22 9.86
C GLU A 19 0.86 -8.20 9.97
N ALA A 20 2.08 -8.61 10.32
CA ALA A 20 3.24 -7.72 10.37
C ALA A 20 3.59 -7.15 8.99
N LEU A 21 3.53 -7.96 7.94
CA LEU A 21 3.68 -7.50 6.56
C LEU A 21 2.58 -6.50 6.18
N CYS A 22 1.33 -6.79 6.55
CA CYS A 22 0.22 -5.88 6.29
C CYS A 22 0.37 -4.55 7.05
N ALA A 23 0.81 -4.60 8.31
CA ALA A 23 1.13 -3.41 9.10
C ALA A 23 2.21 -2.56 8.42
N TYR A 24 3.30 -3.19 7.96
CA TYR A 24 4.34 -2.50 7.20
C TYR A 24 3.78 -1.85 5.92
N LEU A 25 3.00 -2.58 5.13
CA LEU A 25 2.39 -2.05 3.90
C LEU A 25 1.35 -0.94 4.17
N ALA A 26 0.73 -0.93 5.36
CA ALA A 26 -0.23 0.10 5.74
C ALA A 26 0.42 1.48 5.82
N PHE A 27 1.74 1.53 6.11
CA PHE A 27 2.51 2.75 6.09
C PHE A 27 2.40 3.46 4.75
N GLU A 28 2.59 2.75 3.64
CA GLU A 28 2.58 3.30 2.27
C GLU A 28 1.17 3.53 1.69
N THR A 29 0.14 2.91 2.28
CA THR A 29 -1.19 2.85 1.67
C THR A 29 -2.26 3.63 2.42
N ILE A 30 -2.18 3.66 3.74
CA ILE A 30 -3.16 4.31 4.62
C ILE A 30 -2.50 5.43 5.41
N GLY A 31 -1.26 5.23 5.87
CA GLY A 31 -0.52 6.23 6.65
C GLY A 31 0.25 5.67 7.84
N GLU A 32 1.01 6.53 8.50
CA GLU A 32 1.88 6.18 9.63
C GLU A 32 1.05 5.76 10.85
N ILE A 33 0.02 6.55 11.19
CA ILE A 33 -0.80 6.32 12.36
C ILE A 33 -1.49 4.96 12.28
N VAL A 34 -2.07 4.62 11.12
CA VAL A 34 -2.79 3.34 10.95
C VAL A 34 -1.81 2.17 10.89
N SER A 35 -0.64 2.34 10.28
CA SER A 35 0.45 1.35 10.32
C SER A 35 0.82 1.00 11.76
N LEU A 36 1.01 2.02 12.62
CA LEU A 36 1.31 1.82 14.04
C LEU A 36 0.19 1.06 14.77
N LEU A 37 -1.07 1.41 14.51
CA LEU A 37 -2.21 0.68 15.09
C LEU A 37 -2.24 -0.79 14.65
N TYR A 38 -1.89 -1.08 13.39
CA TYR A 38 -1.79 -2.46 12.89
C TYR A 38 -0.62 -3.21 13.52
N PHE A 39 0.53 -2.56 13.77
CA PHE A 39 1.63 -3.17 14.51
C PHE A 39 1.23 -3.49 15.96
N ILE A 40 0.51 -2.59 16.63
CA ILE A 40 -0.02 -2.83 17.98
C ILE A 40 -0.99 -4.01 17.95
N ALA A 41 -1.90 -4.07 16.98
CA ALA A 41 -2.84 -5.18 16.81
C ALA A 41 -2.12 -6.51 16.55
N ALA A 42 -1.10 -6.53 15.69
CA ALA A 42 -0.27 -7.71 15.44
C ALA A 42 0.48 -8.16 16.70
N ALA A 43 0.97 -7.22 17.51
CA ALA A 43 1.64 -7.51 18.78
C ALA A 43 0.70 -8.12 19.83
N LEU A 44 -0.62 -7.90 19.75
CA LEU A 44 -1.60 -8.58 20.60
C LEU A 44 -1.62 -10.10 20.39
N ASN A 45 -1.06 -10.61 19.30
CA ASN A 45 -0.88 -12.06 19.17
C ASN A 45 0.09 -12.65 20.21
N LEU A 46 1.01 -11.87 20.80
CA LEU A 46 1.89 -12.37 21.85
C LEU A 46 1.13 -12.81 23.11
N PRO A 47 0.29 -11.97 23.76
CA PRO A 47 -0.53 -12.42 24.86
C PRO A 47 -1.57 -13.48 24.45
N LEU A 48 -2.07 -13.46 23.21
CA LEU A 48 -2.96 -14.50 22.71
C LEU A 48 -2.26 -15.85 22.54
N ALA A 49 -0.99 -15.88 22.18
CA ALA A 49 -0.19 -17.10 22.12
C ALA A 49 0.05 -17.68 23.53
N VAL A 50 0.28 -16.82 24.52
CA VAL A 50 0.34 -17.24 25.94
C VAL A 50 -1.00 -17.82 26.40
N LEU A 51 -2.12 -17.17 26.05
CA LEU A 51 -3.47 -17.69 26.33
C LEU A 51 -3.70 -19.05 25.64
N ALA A 52 -3.26 -19.19 24.39
CA ALA A 52 -3.41 -20.40 23.60
C ALA A 52 -2.73 -21.63 24.23
N TRP A 53 -1.69 -21.42 25.05
CA TRP A 53 -1.05 -22.50 25.80
C TRP A 53 -2.03 -23.22 26.74
N LYS A 54 -2.91 -22.45 27.39
CA LYS A 54 -3.95 -22.95 28.31
C LYS A 54 -5.26 -23.25 27.59
N LYS A 55 -5.66 -22.39 26.64
CA LYS A 55 -6.94 -22.46 25.91
C LYS A 55 -6.70 -22.31 24.39
N PRO A 56 -6.22 -23.38 23.71
CA PRO A 56 -5.75 -23.29 22.32
C PRO A 56 -6.84 -22.85 21.34
N LEU A 57 -8.07 -23.32 21.51
CA LEU A 57 -9.19 -22.95 20.64
C LEU A 57 -9.48 -21.44 20.71
N ILE A 58 -9.51 -20.86 21.91
CA ILE A 58 -9.81 -19.44 22.10
C ILE A 58 -8.68 -18.58 21.50
N GLY A 59 -7.42 -18.95 21.75
CA GLY A 59 -6.28 -18.23 21.18
C GLY A 59 -6.24 -18.30 19.66
N ALA A 60 -6.52 -19.46 19.07
CA ALA A 60 -6.60 -19.64 17.63
C ALA A 60 -7.71 -18.79 17.00
N ILE A 61 -8.92 -18.82 17.57
CA ILE A 61 -10.05 -18.00 17.08
C ILE A 61 -9.70 -16.51 17.16
N ALA A 62 -9.13 -16.05 18.27
CA ALA A 62 -8.77 -14.64 18.44
C ALA A 62 -7.71 -14.20 17.41
N CYS A 63 -6.69 -15.03 17.16
CA CYS A 63 -5.66 -14.78 16.14
C CYS A 63 -6.27 -14.70 14.74
N ILE A 64 -7.16 -15.65 14.39
CA ILE A 64 -7.85 -15.64 13.08
C ILE A 64 -8.71 -14.38 12.92
N VAL A 65 -9.43 -13.97 13.97
CA VAL A 65 -10.26 -12.76 13.92
C VAL A 65 -9.42 -11.50 13.69
N LEU A 66 -8.27 -11.38 14.36
CA LEU A 66 -7.32 -10.29 14.12
C LEU A 66 -6.78 -10.31 12.69
N ALA A 67 -6.35 -11.48 12.21
CA ALA A 67 -5.86 -11.63 10.85
C ALA A 67 -6.93 -11.27 9.82
N ALA A 68 -8.17 -11.73 10.02
CA ALA A 68 -9.30 -11.43 9.15
C ALA A 68 -9.69 -9.95 9.15
N ALA A 69 -9.44 -9.22 10.24
CA ALA A 69 -9.69 -7.77 10.32
C ALA A 69 -8.65 -6.94 9.56
N ILE A 70 -7.38 -7.38 9.54
CA ILE A 70 -6.26 -6.62 8.96
C ILE A 70 -5.96 -7.06 7.53
N VAL A 71 -5.74 -8.36 7.33
CA VAL A 71 -5.10 -8.90 6.12
C VAL A 71 -5.92 -8.68 4.84
N PRO A 72 -7.23 -8.98 4.77
CA PRO A 72 -7.97 -8.90 3.51
C PRO A 72 -8.00 -7.51 2.91
N TYR A 73 -8.31 -6.50 3.73
CA TYR A 73 -8.34 -5.11 3.28
C TYR A 73 -6.96 -4.64 2.83
N GLN A 74 -5.92 -5.01 3.58
CA GLN A 74 -4.58 -4.53 3.32
C GLN A 74 -3.93 -5.19 2.10
N LEU A 75 -4.26 -6.45 1.79
CA LEU A 75 -3.85 -7.08 0.54
C LEU A 75 -4.49 -6.40 -0.68
N VAL A 76 -5.75 -5.97 -0.57
CA VAL A 76 -6.42 -5.21 -1.64
C VAL A 76 -5.71 -3.87 -1.88
N LEU A 77 -5.33 -3.17 -0.80
CA LEU A 77 -4.58 -1.92 -0.90
C LEU A 77 -3.16 -2.11 -1.43
N ALA A 78 -2.47 -3.18 -1.02
CA ALA A 78 -1.14 -3.53 -1.53
C ALA A 78 -1.18 -3.81 -3.03
N LYS A 79 -2.16 -4.59 -3.50
CA LYS A 79 -2.36 -4.81 -4.93
C LYS A 79 -2.60 -3.49 -5.67
N ARG A 80 -3.47 -2.63 -5.11
CA ARG A 80 -3.75 -1.31 -5.69
C ARG A 80 -2.48 -0.45 -5.76
N LEU A 81 -1.65 -0.45 -4.73
CA LEU A 81 -0.37 0.28 -4.72
C LEU A 81 0.49 -0.14 -5.91
N VAL A 82 0.69 -1.45 -6.10
CA VAL A 82 1.46 -1.99 -7.22
C VAL A 82 0.86 -1.59 -8.57
N ASP A 83 -0.46 -1.75 -8.74
CA ASP A 83 -1.14 -1.43 -10.01
C ASP A 83 -1.03 0.08 -10.33
N VAL A 84 -1.17 0.95 -9.33
CA VAL A 84 -1.04 2.41 -9.49
C VAL A 84 0.40 2.83 -9.75
N GLN A 85 1.39 2.26 -9.05
CA GLN A 85 2.81 2.56 -9.28
C GLN A 85 3.28 2.12 -10.68
N ALA A 86 2.81 0.97 -11.15
CA ALA A 86 3.07 0.51 -12.50
C ALA A 86 2.48 1.48 -13.55
N GLU A 87 1.25 1.96 -13.33
CA GLU A 87 0.62 2.95 -14.19
C GLU A 87 1.32 4.32 -14.12
N ALA A 88 1.72 4.77 -12.94
CA ALA A 88 2.47 6.00 -12.74
C ALA A 88 3.79 5.97 -13.52
N THR A 89 4.48 4.83 -13.51
CA THR A 89 5.72 4.63 -14.27
C THR A 89 5.47 4.75 -15.78
N ARG A 90 4.34 4.25 -16.29
CA ARG A 90 3.96 4.40 -17.70
C ARG A 90 3.63 5.85 -18.06
N ILE A 91 2.94 6.59 -17.19
CA ILE A 91 2.67 8.02 -17.38
C ILE A 91 3.98 8.80 -17.45
N VAL A 92 4.92 8.52 -16.56
CA VAL A 92 6.25 9.14 -16.56
C VAL A 92 6.97 8.82 -17.88
N ALA A 93 7.03 7.55 -18.29
CA ALA A 93 7.64 7.17 -19.55
C ALA A 93 6.99 7.85 -20.77
N PHE A 94 5.66 7.95 -20.80
CA PHE A 94 4.92 8.69 -21.82
C PHE A 94 5.30 10.17 -21.87
N ALA A 95 5.41 10.83 -20.71
CA ALA A 95 5.79 12.24 -20.65
C ALA A 95 7.21 12.45 -21.19
N TYR A 96 8.16 11.57 -20.85
CA TYR A 96 9.52 11.62 -21.38
C TYR A 96 9.59 11.31 -22.89
N SER A 97 8.83 10.33 -23.38
CA SER A 97 8.73 10.05 -24.82
C SER A 97 8.22 11.28 -25.58
N THR A 98 7.13 11.88 -25.09
CA THR A 98 6.53 13.08 -25.70
C THR A 98 7.53 14.23 -25.74
N LYS A 99 8.34 14.40 -24.69
CA LYS A 99 9.43 15.38 -24.67
C LYS A 99 10.50 15.09 -25.72
N GLY A 100 10.86 13.82 -25.93
CA GLY A 100 11.77 13.41 -27.00
C GLY A 100 11.24 13.78 -28.39
N ASP A 101 9.95 13.59 -28.62
CA ASP A 101 9.32 13.80 -29.93
C ASP A 101 9.00 15.29 -30.21
N THR A 102 8.58 16.04 -29.20
CA THR A 102 8.05 17.41 -29.34
C THR A 102 8.98 18.49 -28.80
N GLY A 103 10.04 18.11 -28.09
CA GLY A 103 10.95 19.03 -27.41
C GLY A 103 10.42 19.58 -26.07
N SER A 104 9.25 19.14 -25.59
CA SER A 104 8.65 19.61 -24.34
C SER A 104 7.80 18.55 -23.64
N PHE A 105 7.72 18.60 -22.32
CA PHE A 105 6.76 17.74 -21.61
C PHE A 105 5.30 18.10 -21.97
N PRO A 106 4.38 17.13 -21.97
CA PRO A 106 2.99 17.38 -22.31
C PRO A 106 2.34 18.31 -21.28
N SER A 107 1.40 19.16 -21.72
CA SER A 107 0.66 20.08 -20.85
C SER A 107 -0.32 19.37 -19.92
N ASP A 108 -0.83 18.22 -20.35
CA ASP A 108 -1.80 17.39 -19.65
C ASP A 108 -1.69 15.93 -20.11
N LEU A 109 -2.52 15.06 -19.55
CA LEU A 109 -2.55 13.63 -19.86
C LEU A 109 -3.71 13.22 -20.78
N ARG A 110 -4.33 14.15 -21.54
CA ARG A 110 -5.51 13.84 -22.36
C ARG A 110 -5.20 12.87 -23.51
N SER A 111 -3.97 12.91 -24.03
CA SER A 111 -3.49 11.97 -25.05
C SER A 111 -2.91 10.67 -24.48
N TYR A 112 -2.82 10.55 -23.15
CA TYR A 112 -2.39 9.33 -22.49
C TYR A 112 -3.56 8.35 -22.33
N SER A 113 -3.37 7.11 -22.80
CA SER A 113 -4.34 6.04 -22.57
C SER A 113 -3.89 5.18 -21.39
N PHE A 114 -4.74 5.10 -20.37
CA PHE A 114 -4.49 4.25 -19.21
C PHE A 114 -4.45 2.77 -19.61
N ALA A 115 -3.42 2.04 -19.20
CA ALA A 115 -3.34 0.60 -19.42
C ALA A 115 -4.35 -0.14 -18.55
N ASN A 116 -4.58 0.36 -17.33
CA ASN A 116 -5.67 -0.07 -16.47
C ASN A 116 -6.60 1.12 -16.13
N PRO A 117 -7.75 1.26 -16.80
CA PRO A 117 -8.67 2.38 -16.55
C PRO A 117 -9.19 2.45 -15.11
N SER A 118 -9.25 1.31 -14.39
CA SER A 118 -9.75 1.27 -13.02
C SER A 118 -8.87 2.02 -12.01
N VAL A 119 -7.59 2.25 -12.35
CA VAL A 119 -6.67 2.98 -11.48
C VAL A 119 -6.63 4.48 -11.73
N ALA A 120 -7.26 4.97 -12.81
CA ALA A 120 -7.23 6.38 -13.19
C ALA A 120 -7.72 7.31 -12.05
N ARG A 121 -8.73 6.87 -11.30
CA ARG A 121 -9.30 7.61 -10.15
C ARG A 121 -8.33 7.87 -8.99
N PHE A 122 -7.21 7.16 -8.94
CA PHE A 122 -6.21 7.31 -7.87
C PHE A 122 -5.21 8.43 -8.19
N PHE A 123 -5.11 8.86 -9.45
CA PHE A 123 -4.30 10.00 -9.85
C PHE A 123 -5.03 11.30 -9.55
N GLN A 124 -4.41 12.14 -8.72
CA GLN A 124 -5.02 13.38 -8.24
C GLN A 124 -4.70 14.56 -9.14
N LYS A 125 -3.45 14.64 -9.61
CA LYS A 125 -2.98 15.80 -10.35
C LYS A 125 -1.79 15.47 -11.24
N TYR A 126 -1.79 16.07 -12.42
CA TYR A 126 -0.62 16.25 -13.26
C TYR A 126 -0.39 17.76 -13.42
N THR A 127 0.81 18.24 -13.11
CA THR A 127 1.17 19.66 -13.19
C THR A 127 2.44 19.81 -14.01
N ARG A 128 2.35 20.49 -15.16
CA ARG A 128 3.55 20.93 -15.88
C ARG A 128 4.12 22.19 -15.23
N PHE A 129 5.41 22.20 -14.95
CA PHE A 129 6.12 23.37 -14.45
C PHE A 129 6.44 24.30 -15.63
N ARG A 130 5.83 25.49 -15.64
CA ARG A 130 6.03 26.46 -16.74
C ARG A 130 7.45 27.01 -16.81
N ASN A 131 8.16 27.05 -15.68
CA ASN A 131 9.44 27.76 -15.57
C ASN A 131 10.67 26.83 -15.63
N SER A 132 10.52 25.54 -15.36
CA SER A 132 11.64 24.57 -15.29
C SER A 132 11.58 23.45 -16.34
N ASP A 133 10.67 23.55 -17.32
CA ASP A 133 10.33 22.49 -18.30
C ASP A 133 10.35 21.09 -17.66
N GLY A 134 9.51 20.95 -16.65
CA GLY A 134 9.35 19.76 -15.84
C GLY A 134 7.88 19.44 -15.60
N PHE A 135 7.62 18.38 -14.84
CA PHE A 135 6.28 18.05 -14.41
C PHE A 135 6.26 17.36 -13.04
N GLN A 136 5.08 17.33 -12.44
CA GLN A 136 4.77 16.55 -11.26
C GLN A 136 3.49 15.75 -11.47
N LEU A 137 3.54 14.48 -11.09
CA LEU A 137 2.40 13.56 -11.04
C LEU A 137 2.14 13.20 -9.58
N VAL A 138 0.90 13.32 -9.12
CA VAL A 138 0.50 13.03 -7.74
C VAL A 138 -0.63 12.00 -7.74
N TYR A 139 -0.52 10.98 -6.89
CA TYR A 139 -1.52 9.93 -6.73
C TYR A 139 -1.64 9.48 -5.27
N ARG A 140 -2.74 8.78 -4.97
CA ARG A 140 -3.10 8.32 -3.62
C ARG A 140 -3.69 6.92 -3.66
N ILE A 141 -3.47 6.12 -2.62
CA ILE A 141 -3.86 4.70 -2.63
C ILE A 141 -5.10 4.42 -1.78
N GLY A 142 -5.00 4.58 -0.47
CA GLY A 142 -6.07 4.24 0.48
C GLY A 142 -6.77 5.47 1.05
N THR A 143 -6.02 6.51 1.40
CA THR A 143 -6.53 7.70 2.12
C THR A 143 -6.10 8.99 1.44
N VAL A 144 -6.72 10.09 1.84
CA VAL A 144 -6.29 11.46 1.45
C VAL A 144 -5.03 11.91 2.19
N SER A 145 -4.69 11.20 3.27
CA SER A 145 -3.61 11.54 4.20
C SER A 145 -2.25 11.05 3.69
N THR A 146 -2.23 10.02 2.83
CA THR A 146 -1.03 9.61 2.10
C THR A 146 -0.93 10.32 0.75
N SER A 147 0.29 10.67 0.35
CA SER A 147 0.56 11.23 -0.97
C SER A 147 1.81 10.61 -1.57
N HIS A 148 1.66 10.08 -2.78
CA HIS A 148 2.77 9.62 -3.60
C HIS A 148 2.93 10.55 -4.78
N TRP A 149 4.17 10.81 -5.19
CA TRP A 149 4.41 11.62 -6.37
C TRP A 149 5.65 11.21 -7.14
N TYR A 150 5.69 11.67 -8.38
CA TYR A 150 6.90 11.81 -9.15
C TYR A 150 7.07 13.28 -9.52
N SER A 151 8.27 13.82 -9.43
CA SER A 151 8.63 15.10 -10.05
C SER A 151 9.93 14.98 -10.83
N THR A 152 10.07 15.79 -11.88
CA THR A 152 11.32 15.83 -12.65
C THR A 152 12.50 16.37 -11.86
N GLU A 153 12.24 17.18 -10.82
CA GLU A 153 13.28 17.78 -9.97
C GLU A 153 13.71 16.83 -8.82
N GLY A 154 12.78 16.07 -8.26
CA GLY A 154 13.00 15.26 -7.04
C GLY A 154 12.82 13.75 -7.21
N GLY A 155 12.40 13.28 -8.38
CA GLY A 155 12.12 11.86 -8.62
C GLY A 155 10.87 11.37 -7.89
N TRP A 156 10.88 10.10 -7.50
CA TRP A 156 9.80 9.47 -6.74
C TRP A 156 9.84 9.90 -5.28
N GLY A 157 8.69 10.28 -4.74
CA GLY A 157 8.56 10.67 -3.34
C GLY A 157 7.28 10.17 -2.71
N TYR A 158 7.32 10.08 -1.39
CA TYR A 158 6.24 9.64 -0.54
C TYR A 158 6.14 10.55 0.69
N ALA A 159 4.92 10.90 1.08
CA ALA A 159 4.62 11.59 2.32
C ALA A 159 3.52 10.81 3.05
N PRO A 160 3.83 10.23 4.23
CA PRO A 160 2.81 9.78 5.15
C PRO A 160 2.14 10.98 5.84
N ASP A 161 1.07 10.68 6.57
CA ASP A 161 0.37 11.60 7.46
C ASP A 161 0.97 11.71 8.86
#